data_AF-A0A5M5BUH7-F1
#
_entry.id   AF-A0A5M5BUH7-F1
#
_cell.length_a   1.000
_cell.length_b   1.000
_cell.length_c   1.000
_cell.angle_alpha   90.00
_cell.angle_beta   90.00
_cell.angle_gamma   90.00
#
_symmetry.space_group_name_H-M   'P 1'
#
loop_
_entity.id
_entity.type
_entity.pdbx_description
1 polymer ?
#
loop_
_entity_poly.entity_id
_entity_poly.type
_entity_poly.pdbx_seq_one_letter_code
_entity_poly.pdbx_strand_id
1 'polypeptide(L)'
;LNAGKEVNDALTAWQTAKSQIEINARQVETLCDAVRKTESLMRHSNTTYLEVLTAKQSLLEAEVQQLQTRFERIQSIIKLYHALGGGM
;
A
#
# COMPACT_ATOMS: atom_id res chain seq x y z
N LEU A 1 -0.52 -0.18 34.02
CA LEU A 1 -1.19 0.81 33.13
C LEU A 1 -0.65 0.85 31.70
N ASN A 2 0.44 0.14 31.35
CA ASN A 2 1.04 0.22 30.01
C ASN A 2 0.39 -0.72 28.98
N ALA A 3 0.00 -1.94 29.37
CA ALA A 3 -0.56 -2.94 28.45
C ALA A 3 -1.84 -2.46 27.72
N GLY A 4 -2.76 -1.79 28.42
CA GLY A 4 -3.99 -1.27 27.78
C GLY A 4 -3.74 -0.15 26.77
N LYS A 5 -2.69 0.68 26.98
CA LYS A 5 -2.26 1.70 26.01
C LYS A 5 -1.60 1.05 24.80
N GLU A 6 -0.69 0.09 25.01
CA GLU A 6 -0.02 -0.62 23.93
C GLU A 6 -1.00 -1.37 23.00
N VAL A 7 -2.04 -2.00 23.59
CA VAL A 7 -3.11 -2.63 22.82
C VAL A 7 -3.91 -1.61 22.00
N ASN A 8 -4.27 -0.47 22.61
CA ASN A 8 -5.00 0.60 21.92
C ASN A 8 -4.17 1.22 20.78
N ASP A 9 -2.88 1.42 21.00
CA ASP A 9 -1.96 1.96 19.98
C ASP A 9 -1.78 0.97 18.83
N ALA A 10 -1.62 -0.32 19.13
CA ALA A 10 -1.52 -1.37 18.11
C ALA A 10 -2.82 -1.55 17.31
N LEU A 11 -3.98 -1.44 17.98
CA LEU A 11 -5.28 -1.49 17.32
C LEU A 11 -5.50 -0.29 16.40
N THR A 12 -5.15 0.91 16.86
CA THR A 12 -5.23 2.15 16.07
C THR A 12 -4.30 2.07 14.85
N ALA A 13 -3.07 1.60 15.04
CA ALA A 13 -2.12 1.39 13.95
C ALA A 13 -2.65 0.37 12.91
N TRP A 14 -3.28 -0.72 13.37
CA TRP A 14 -3.90 -1.69 12.48
C TRP A 14 -5.07 -1.11 11.68
N GLN A 15 -5.96 -0.34 12.32
CA GLN A 15 -7.09 0.31 11.65
C GLN A 15 -6.61 1.30 10.58
N THR A 16 -5.63 2.13 10.92
CA THR A 16 -5.00 3.08 9.98
C THR A 16 -4.34 2.35 8.82
N ALA A 17 -3.54 1.31 9.09
CA ALA A 17 -2.90 0.53 8.04
C ALA A 17 -3.92 -0.17 7.13
N LYS A 18 -5.05 -0.64 7.67
CA LYS A 18 -6.15 -1.21 6.86
C LYS A 18 -6.75 -0.18 5.92
N SER A 19 -7.09 1.01 6.42
CA SER A 19 -7.62 2.11 5.58
C SER A 19 -6.61 2.51 4.49
N GLN A 20 -5.33 2.61 4.84
CA GLN A 20 -4.28 2.94 3.89
C GLN A 20 -4.11 1.87 2.80
N ILE A 21 -4.27 0.58 3.12
CA ILE A 21 -4.25 -0.51 2.12
C ILE A 21 -5.38 -0.35 1.11
N GLU A 22 -6.59 0.03 1.56
CA GLU A 22 -7.75 0.23 0.67
C GLU A 22 -7.58 1.45 -0.25
N ILE A 23 -6.92 2.51 0.24
CA ILE A 23 -6.56 3.68 -0.58
C ILE A 23 -5.48 3.30 -1.60
N ASN A 24 -4.40 2.66 -1.15
CA ASN A 24 -3.30 2.24 -2.02
C ASN A 24 -3.77 1.25 -3.09
N ALA A 25 -4.72 0.36 -2.77
CA ALA A 25 -5.30 -0.56 -3.74
C ALA A 25 -6.02 0.18 -4.88
N ARG A 26 -6.82 1.20 -4.56
CA ARG A 26 -7.48 2.05 -5.57
C ARG A 26 -6.47 2.85 -6.40
N GLN A 27 -5.38 3.30 -5.78
CA GLN A 27 -4.30 3.99 -6.48
C GLN A 27 -3.59 3.08 -7.48
N VAL A 28 -3.26 1.85 -7.09
CA VAL A 28 -2.67 0.84 -7.97
C VAL A 28 -3.60 0.50 -9.14
N GLU A 29 -4.90 0.33 -8.88
CA GLU A 29 -5.90 0.09 -9.93
C GLU A 29 -5.94 1.25 -10.95
N THR A 30 -5.97 2.49 -10.45
CA THR A 30 -5.97 3.69 -11.30
C THR A 30 -4.69 3.80 -12.14
N LEU A 31 -3.54 3.48 -11.57
CA LEU A 31 -2.25 3.50 -12.28
C LEU A 31 -2.15 2.35 -13.30
N CYS A 32 -2.72 1.19 -12.99
CA CYS A 32 -2.84 0.08 -13.94
C CYS A 32 -3.68 0.49 -15.17
N ASP A 33 -4.80 1.18 -14.94
CA ASP A 33 -5.60 1.78 -16.01
C ASP A 33 -4.84 2.81 -16.82
N ALA A 34 -4.05 3.68 -16.16
CA ALA A 34 -3.23 4.67 -16.83
C ALA A 34 -2.19 3.99 -17.75
N VAL A 35 -1.48 2.97 -17.27
CA VAL A 35 -0.53 2.17 -18.07
C VAL A 35 -1.24 1.52 -19.27
N ARG A 36 -2.40 0.88 -19.06
CA ARG A 36 -3.16 0.26 -20.16
C ARG A 36 -3.58 1.27 -21.22
N LYS A 37 -4.01 2.47 -20.80
CA LYS A 37 -4.39 3.56 -21.71
C LYS A 37 -3.18 4.09 -22.48
N THR A 38 -2.06 4.37 -21.81
CA THR A 38 -0.85 4.88 -22.49
C THR A 38 -0.25 3.84 -23.44
N GLU A 39 -0.27 2.56 -23.10
CA GLU A 39 0.13 1.48 -24.01
C GLU A 39 -0.80 1.38 -25.24
N SER A 40 -2.11 1.57 -25.05
CA SER A 40 -3.06 1.57 -26.17
C SER A 40 -2.89 2.80 -27.06
N LEU A 41 -2.64 3.97 -26.48
CA LEU A 41 -2.35 5.20 -27.22
C LEU A 41 -1.05 5.06 -28.02
N MET A 42 0.01 4.50 -27.43
CA MET A 42 1.27 4.24 -28.15
C MET A 42 1.09 3.33 -29.37
N ARG A 43 0.15 2.38 -29.33
CA ARG A 43 -0.15 1.51 -30.48
C ARG A 43 -0.88 2.23 -31.62
N HIS A 44 -1.59 3.32 -31.34
CA HIS A 44 -2.47 4.00 -32.31
C HIS A 44 -2.09 5.47 -32.57
N SER A 45 -1.09 6.00 -31.87
CA SER A 45 -0.64 7.39 -31.89
C SER A 45 0.89 7.44 -31.71
N ASN A 46 1.54 8.51 -32.18
CA ASN A 46 2.97 8.80 -31.97
C ASN A 46 3.32 9.14 -30.50
N THR A 47 2.60 8.60 -29.52
CA THR A 47 2.94 8.73 -28.10
C THR A 47 4.31 8.11 -27.84
N THR A 48 5.19 8.87 -27.20
CA THR A 48 6.58 8.47 -26.95
C THR A 48 6.64 7.35 -25.90
N TYR A 49 7.47 6.33 -26.14
CA TYR A 49 7.77 5.25 -25.18
C TYR A 49 8.09 5.74 -23.75
N LEU A 50 8.59 6.98 -23.64
CA LEU A 50 8.82 7.67 -22.37
C LEU A 50 7.56 7.80 -21.50
N GLU A 51 6.39 8.08 -22.07
CA GLU A 51 5.14 8.21 -21.28
C GLU A 51 4.69 6.87 -20.71
N VAL A 52 4.85 5.79 -21.47
CA VAL A 52 4.58 4.42 -21.01
C VAL A 52 5.57 4.03 -19.90
N LEU A 53 6.84 4.37 -20.06
CA LEU A 53 7.86 4.13 -19.06
C LEU A 53 7.56 4.87 -17.75
N THR A 54 7.23 6.17 -17.82
CA THR A 54 6.86 6.97 -16.66
C THR A 54 5.61 6.41 -15.96
N ALA A 55 4.58 6.02 -16.72
CA ALA A 55 3.37 5.41 -16.15
C ALA A 55 3.68 4.08 -15.43
N LYS A 56 4.55 3.25 -16.00
CA LYS A 56 5.02 2.00 -15.37
C LYS A 56 5.84 2.25 -14.11
N GLN A 57 6.68 3.28 -14.11
CA GLN A 57 7.46 3.67 -12.94
C GLN A 57 6.54 4.12 -11.79
N SER A 58 5.54 4.95 -12.07
CA SER A 58 4.55 5.35 -11.06
C SER A 58 3.73 4.17 -10.52
N LEU A 59 3.37 3.21 -11.39
CA LEU A 59 2.70 1.97 -10.96
C LEU A 59 3.59 1.18 -10.00
N LEU A 60 4.86 0.99 -10.34
CA LEU A 60 5.82 0.24 -9.50
C LEU A 60 6.01 0.91 -8.13
N GLU A 61 6.14 2.23 -8.09
CA GLU A 61 6.26 2.98 -6.82
C GLU A 61 5.01 2.78 -5.93
N ALA A 62 3.81 2.79 -6.52
CA ALA A 62 2.57 2.53 -5.80
C ALA A 62 2.48 1.08 -5.28
N GLU A 63 2.95 0.10 -6.05
CA GLU A 63 3.02 -1.31 -5.60
C GLU A 63 3.99 -1.50 -4.44
N VAL A 64 5.17 -0.86 -4.49
CA VAL A 64 6.15 -0.87 -3.39
C VAL A 64 5.56 -0.23 -2.14
N GLN A 65 4.87 0.91 -2.28
CA GLN A 65 4.20 1.56 -1.16
C GLN A 65 3.10 0.66 -0.56
N GLN A 66 2.33 -0.05 -1.39
CA GLN A 66 1.33 -1.00 -0.92
C GLN A 66 1.97 -2.15 -0.13
N LEU A 67 3.12 -2.65 -0.58
CA LEU A 67 3.87 -3.69 0.13
C LEU A 67 4.36 -3.20 1.50
N GLN A 68 4.89 -1.98 1.58
CA GLN A 68 5.32 -1.37 2.83
C GLN A 68 4.17 -1.24 3.83
N THR A 69 3.00 -0.77 3.39
CA THR A 69 1.81 -0.68 4.26
C THR A 69 1.32 -2.06 4.72
N ARG A 70 1.41 -3.10 3.88
CA ARG A 70 1.10 -4.47 4.30
C ARG A 70 2.07 -4.97 5.37
N PHE A 71 3.36 -4.65 5.22
CA PHE A 71 4.38 -5.00 6.20
C PHE A 71 4.11 -4.33 7.56
N GLU A 72 3.80 -3.03 7.56
CA GLU A 72 3.43 -2.28 8.77
C GLU A 72 2.22 -2.89 9.48
N ARG A 73 1.18 -3.28 8.72
CA ARG A 73 0.02 -3.98 9.29
C ARG A 73 0.41 -5.28 10.00
N ILE A 74 1.29 -6.09 9.40
CA ILE A 74 1.75 -7.34 10.01
C ILE A 74 2.52 -7.05 11.30
N GLN A 75 3.41 -6.04 11.29
CA GLN A 75 4.13 -5.61 12.49
C GLN A 75 3.18 -5.14 13.61
N SER A 76 2.12 -4.40 13.28
CA SER A 76 1.09 -4.01 14.26
C SER A 76 0.35 -5.21 14.86
N ILE A 77 0.06 -6.25 14.06
CA ILE A 77 -0.55 -7.48 14.56
C ILE A 77 0.39 -8.23 15.51
N ILE A 78 1.68 -8.33 15.16
CA ILE A 78 2.69 -8.96 16.03
C ILE A 78 2.81 -8.20 17.36
N LYS A 79 2.86 -6.87 17.32
CA LYS A 79 2.86 -6.02 18.53
C LYS A 79 1.61 -6.21 19.38
N LEU A 80 0.43 -6.29 18.75
CA LEU A 80 -0.83 -6.55 19.43
C LEU A 80 -0.81 -7.93 20.12
N TYR A 81 -0.29 -8.96 19.44
CA TYR A 81 -0.15 -10.31 20.00
C TYR A 81 0.77 -10.33 21.23
N HIS A 82 1.92 -9.66 21.17
CA HIS A 82 2.81 -9.54 22.33
C HIS A 82 2.14 -8.77 23.49
N ALA A 83 1.47 -7.64 23.21
CA ALA A 83 0.82 -6.82 24.22
C ALA A 83 -0.38 -7.50 24.92
N LEU A 84 -1.04 -8.45 24.25
CA LEU A 84 -2.22 -9.17 24.77
C LEU A 84 -1.90 -10.38 25.66
N GLY A 85 -0.63 -10.74 25.87
CA GLY A 85 -0.27 -11.84 26.78
C GLY A 85 0.87 -12.75 26.32
N GLY A 86 1.52 -12.46 25.19
CA GLY A 86 2.76 -13.11 24.76
C GLY A 86 4.03 -12.42 25.25
N GLY A 87 3.92 -11.61 26.31
CA GLY A 87 4.99 -10.75 26.87
C GLY A 87 5.27 -11.02 28.35
N MET A 88 5.22 -12.29 28.76
CA MET A 88 5.92 -12.79 29.95
C MET A 88 7.07 -13.69 29.51
#